data_AF-A0A1A1Z7R0-F1
#
_entry.id   AF-A0A1A1Z7R0-F1
#
_cell.length_a   1.000
_cell.length_b   1.000
_cell.length_c   1.000
_cell.angle_alpha   90.00
_cell.angle_beta   90.00
_cell.angle_gamma   90.00
#
_symmetry.space_group_name_H-M   'P 1'
#
loop_
_entity.id
_entity.type
_entity.pdbx_description
1 polymer ?
#
loop_
_entity_poly.entity_id
_entity_poly.type
_entity_poly.pdbx_seq_one_letter_code
_entity_poly.pdbx_strand_id
1 'polypeptide(L)'
;MTTTSTAATTRFDRVLSDAGQLITRYGLVVVLAWIGFGKYVKMDAKVLIQHSPLMSWIFDFLSPVAVARGLGTMEIVAAVLIAVGPRWPRAAVVGSALAVVLFVGTLSFLFSTPGVVVGHLAGVPVLSAQPGQFLLKDLVLIGVAIWTLGDSLRARRTP
;
A
#
# COMPACT_ATOMS: atom_id res chain seq x y z
N MET A 1 -44.72 -18.85 1.70
CA MET A 1 -43.68 -19.20 0.71
C MET A 1 -42.77 -17.98 0.49
N THR A 2 -42.08 -17.52 1.54
CA THR A 2 -41.38 -16.22 1.56
C THR A 2 -40.06 -16.22 2.35
N THR A 3 -39.72 -17.29 3.07
CA THR A 3 -38.53 -17.36 3.93
C THR A 3 -37.25 -17.79 3.21
N THR A 4 -37.36 -18.49 2.07
CA THR A 4 -36.20 -19.04 1.34
C THR A 4 -35.42 -17.96 0.56
N SER A 5 -36.11 -16.90 0.11
CA SER A 5 -35.50 -15.83 -0.69
C SER A 5 -34.57 -14.94 0.14
N THR A 6 -34.99 -14.54 1.34
CA THR A 6 -34.21 -13.68 2.24
C THR A 6 -32.96 -14.39 2.79
N ALA A 7 -33.03 -15.69 3.04
CA ALA A 7 -31.89 -16.49 3.51
C ALA A 7 -30.81 -16.70 2.43
N ALA A 8 -31.23 -16.80 1.16
CA ALA A 8 -30.30 -16.94 0.04
C ALA A 8 -29.53 -15.62 -0.24
N THR A 9 -30.22 -14.48 -0.22
CA THR A 9 -29.61 -13.15 -0.40
C THR A 9 -28.58 -12.87 0.70
N THR A 10 -28.94 -13.11 1.97
CA THR A 10 -28.03 -12.89 3.12
C THR A 10 -26.79 -13.79 3.12
N ARG A 11 -26.87 -15.00 2.56
CA ARG A 11 -25.71 -15.89 2.37
C ARG A 11 -24.78 -15.36 1.27
N PHE A 12 -25.34 -14.92 0.16
CA PHE A 12 -24.57 -14.40 -0.96
C PHE A 12 -23.80 -13.12 -0.56
N ASP A 13 -24.48 -12.18 0.11
CA ASP A 13 -23.87 -10.92 0.58
C ASP A 13 -22.66 -11.17 1.49
N ARG A 14 -22.78 -12.18 2.37
CA ARG A 14 -21.70 -12.59 3.27
C ARG A 14 -20.51 -13.16 2.51
N VAL A 15 -20.75 -14.12 1.60
CA VAL A 15 -19.69 -14.74 0.81
C VAL A 15 -18.95 -13.71 -0.04
N LEU A 16 -19.67 -12.78 -0.67
CA LEU A 16 -19.08 -11.73 -1.48
C LEU A 16 -18.23 -10.78 -0.63
N SER A 17 -18.73 -10.42 0.56
CA SER A 17 -17.97 -9.60 1.52
C SER A 17 -16.71 -10.31 1.98
N ASP A 18 -16.80 -11.56 2.41
CA ASP A 18 -15.66 -12.36 2.88
C ASP A 18 -14.59 -12.53 1.79
N ALA A 19 -15.02 -12.80 0.55
CA ALA A 19 -14.13 -12.86 -0.61
C ALA A 19 -13.44 -11.51 -0.87
N GLY A 20 -14.20 -10.41 -0.82
CA GLY A 20 -13.66 -9.06 -0.98
C GLY A 20 -12.62 -8.72 0.09
N GLN A 21 -12.86 -9.10 1.35
CA GLN A 21 -11.93 -8.93 2.46
C GLN A 21 -10.63 -9.71 2.26
N LEU A 22 -10.74 -10.99 1.86
CA LEU A 22 -9.59 -11.84 1.56
C LEU A 22 -8.76 -11.30 0.40
N ILE A 23 -9.42 -10.96 -0.71
CA ILE A 23 -8.76 -10.41 -1.90
C ILE A 23 -8.07 -9.08 -1.54
N THR A 24 -8.72 -8.23 -0.77
CA THR A 24 -8.17 -6.94 -0.34
C THR A 24 -6.91 -7.13 0.52
N ARG A 25 -6.96 -8.00 1.53
CA ARG A 25 -5.82 -8.29 2.40
C ARG A 25 -4.66 -8.91 1.63
N TYR A 26 -4.90 -9.98 0.87
CA TYR A 26 -3.82 -10.68 0.18
C TYR A 26 -3.36 -9.95 -1.07
N GLY A 27 -4.22 -9.16 -1.72
CA GLY A 27 -3.83 -8.22 -2.76
C GLY A 27 -2.83 -7.19 -2.23
N LEU A 28 -3.08 -6.62 -1.04
CA LEU A 28 -2.13 -5.73 -0.37
C LEU A 28 -0.79 -6.43 -0.09
N VAL A 29 -0.82 -7.67 0.42
CA VAL A 29 0.38 -8.49 0.67
C VAL A 29 1.19 -8.68 -0.60
N VAL A 30 0.54 -9.12 -1.68
CA VAL A 30 1.20 -9.38 -2.97
C VAL A 30 1.84 -8.10 -3.50
N VAL A 31 1.12 -6.98 -3.48
CA VAL A 31 1.65 -5.70 -3.95
C VAL A 31 2.87 -5.27 -3.14
N LEU A 32 2.79 -5.27 -1.81
CA LEU A 32 3.91 -4.90 -0.93
C LEU A 32 5.13 -5.81 -1.14
N ALA A 33 4.92 -7.13 -1.21
CA ALA A 33 6.00 -8.07 -1.45
C ALA A 33 6.65 -7.86 -2.83
N TRP A 34 5.84 -7.61 -3.86
CA TRP A 34 6.33 -7.44 -5.23
C TRP A 34 7.10 -6.12 -5.42
N ILE A 35 6.58 -5.00 -4.88
CA ILE A 35 7.29 -3.71 -4.96
C ILE A 35 8.56 -3.73 -4.09
N GLY A 36 8.51 -4.37 -2.92
CA GLY A 36 9.65 -4.50 -2.02
C GLY A 36 10.76 -5.34 -2.64
N PHE A 37 10.42 -6.51 -3.19
CA PHE A 37 11.37 -7.34 -3.93
C PHE A 37 11.91 -6.62 -5.18
N GLY A 38 11.06 -5.86 -5.87
CA GLY A 38 11.45 -5.03 -7.01
C GLY A 38 12.61 -4.07 -6.72
N LYS A 39 12.73 -3.54 -5.48
CA LYS A 39 13.85 -2.66 -5.06
C LYS A 39 15.19 -3.37 -4.94
N TYR A 40 15.20 -4.71 -4.88
CA TYR A 40 16.40 -5.53 -4.94
C TYR A 40 16.81 -5.87 -6.38
N VAL A 41 15.83 -6.04 -7.28
CA VAL A 41 16.07 -6.46 -8.67
C VAL A 41 16.36 -5.28 -9.60
N LYS A 42 15.62 -4.17 -9.48
CA LYS A 42 15.78 -2.98 -10.34
C LYS A 42 16.60 -1.92 -9.59
N MET A 43 17.93 -2.04 -9.62
CA MET A 43 18.83 -1.05 -9.01
C MET A 43 19.00 0.21 -9.89
N ASP A 44 17.92 0.94 -10.17
CA ASP A 44 17.92 2.27 -10.81
C ASP A 44 17.18 3.31 -9.94
N ALA A 45 17.54 3.40 -8.66
CA ALA A 45 16.98 4.36 -7.71
C ALA A 45 17.43 5.83 -7.95
N LYS A 46 18.27 6.11 -8.96
CA LYS A 46 18.87 7.43 -9.16
C LYS A 46 17.90 8.49 -9.65
N VAL A 47 16.90 8.14 -10.47
CA VAL A 47 16.13 9.16 -11.22
C VAL A 47 14.94 9.72 -10.44
N LEU A 48 14.37 8.96 -9.49
CA LEU A 48 13.16 9.40 -8.77
C LEU A 48 13.44 10.10 -7.44
N ILE A 49 14.54 9.74 -6.75
CA ILE A 49 14.73 10.16 -5.35
C ILE A 49 15.59 11.43 -5.21
N GLN A 50 16.33 11.84 -6.25
CA GLN A 50 17.16 13.06 -6.21
C GLN A 50 16.37 14.38 -6.13
N HIS A 51 15.05 14.36 -6.32
CA HIS A 51 14.24 15.57 -6.39
C HIS A 51 13.19 15.73 -5.28
N SER A 52 13.18 14.87 -4.25
CA SER A 52 12.26 15.03 -3.10
C SER A 52 12.96 15.71 -1.90
N PRO A 53 12.52 16.92 -1.48
CA PRO A 53 13.10 17.64 -0.33
C PRO A 53 12.92 16.93 1.02
N LEU A 54 11.99 15.97 1.11
CA LEU A 54 11.66 15.25 2.35
C LEU A 54 12.62 14.06 2.60
N MET A 55 13.29 13.58 1.56
CA MET A 55 14.27 12.48 1.59
C MET A 55 15.69 12.91 1.24
N SER A 56 15.93 14.15 0.82
CA SER A 56 17.26 14.62 0.46
C SER A 56 18.27 14.53 1.62
N TRP A 57 17.83 14.84 2.85
CA TRP A 57 18.67 14.78 4.06
C TRP A 57 19.14 13.37 4.41
N ILE A 58 18.42 12.32 3.98
CA ILE A 58 18.84 10.94 4.22
C ILE A 58 20.06 10.57 3.36
N PHE A 59 20.26 11.25 2.23
CA PHE A 59 21.42 11.05 1.35
C PHE A 59 22.70 11.68 1.87
N ASP A 60 22.61 12.56 2.86
CA ASP A 60 23.79 13.06 3.56
C ASP A 60 24.40 11.98 4.48
N PHE A 61 23.66 10.90 4.78
CA PHE A 61 24.09 9.82 5.68
C PHE A 61 24.03 8.40 5.05
N LEU A 62 23.14 8.12 4.09
CA LEU A 62 22.93 6.80 3.48
C LEU A 62 22.88 6.88 1.93
N SER A 63 23.47 5.89 1.23
CA SER A 63 23.42 5.87 -0.23
C SER A 63 21.99 5.63 -0.77
N PRO A 64 21.64 6.14 -1.97
CA PRO A 64 20.33 5.87 -2.60
C PRO A 64 19.97 4.39 -2.73
N VAL A 65 20.98 3.55 -2.90
CA VAL A 65 20.83 2.09 -2.94
C VAL A 65 20.50 1.54 -1.55
N ALA A 66 21.14 2.04 -0.49
CA ALA A 66 20.85 1.63 0.88
C ALA A 66 19.43 2.03 1.31
N VAL A 67 18.98 3.24 0.94
CA VAL A 67 17.61 3.71 1.19
C VAL A 67 16.59 2.86 0.44
N ALA A 68 16.82 2.58 -0.85
CA ALA A 68 15.93 1.72 -1.64
C ALA A 68 15.83 0.31 -1.03
N ARG A 69 16.96 -0.29 -0.62
CA ARG A 69 16.97 -1.61 0.05
C ARG A 69 16.24 -1.58 1.39
N GLY A 70 16.47 -0.55 2.21
CA GLY A 70 15.79 -0.37 3.49
C GLY A 70 14.27 -0.28 3.34
N LEU A 71 13.79 0.54 2.40
CA LEU A 71 12.36 0.63 2.08
C LEU A 71 11.83 -0.72 1.56
N GLY A 72 12.58 -1.40 0.69
CA GLY A 72 12.20 -2.71 0.16
C GLY A 72 12.05 -3.77 1.24
N THR A 73 12.95 -3.80 2.23
CA THR A 73 12.84 -4.66 3.41
C THR A 73 11.58 -4.33 4.20
N MET A 74 11.30 -3.05 4.46
CA MET A 74 10.11 -2.66 5.22
C MET A 74 8.82 -3.06 4.49
N GLU A 75 8.76 -2.94 3.17
CA GLU A 75 7.62 -3.39 2.35
C GLU A 75 7.42 -4.91 2.47
N ILE A 76 8.49 -5.70 2.36
CA ILE A 76 8.43 -7.17 2.53
C ILE A 76 8.01 -7.55 3.96
N VAL A 77 8.57 -6.90 4.97
CA VAL A 77 8.21 -7.13 6.38
C VAL A 77 6.74 -6.80 6.61
N ALA A 78 6.25 -5.67 6.11
CA ALA A 78 4.84 -5.32 6.18
C ALA A 78 3.97 -6.39 5.51
N ALA A 79 4.34 -6.87 4.33
CA ALA A 79 3.62 -7.93 3.61
C ALA A 79 3.51 -9.22 4.45
N VAL A 80 4.62 -9.69 5.02
CA VAL A 80 4.64 -10.91 5.85
C VAL A 80 3.77 -10.74 7.09
N LEU A 81 3.89 -9.60 7.78
CA LEU A 81 3.12 -9.31 8.99
C LEU A 81 1.61 -9.23 8.72
N ILE A 82 1.20 -8.67 7.58
CA ILE A 82 -0.21 -8.64 7.15
C ILE A 82 -0.70 -10.04 6.77
N ALA A 83 0.12 -10.83 6.06
CA ALA A 83 -0.24 -12.16 5.59
C ALA A 83 -0.56 -13.14 6.74
N VAL A 84 0.20 -13.07 7.85
CA VAL A 84 -0.03 -13.92 9.03
C VAL A 84 -1.22 -13.46 9.89
N GLY A 85 -1.82 -12.30 9.55
CA GLY A 85 -2.91 -11.66 10.27
C GLY A 85 -4.09 -12.54 10.68
N PRO A 86 -4.61 -13.46 9.82
CA PRO A 86 -5.73 -14.32 10.18
C PRO A 86 -5.47 -15.19 11.42
N ARG A 87 -4.20 -15.54 11.70
CA ARG A 87 -3.79 -16.29 12.89
C ARG A 87 -3.30 -15.37 13.99
N TRP A 88 -2.57 -14.30 13.63
CA TRP A 88 -1.97 -13.36 14.58
C TRP A 88 -2.40 -11.91 14.29
N PRO A 89 -3.60 -11.49 14.75
CA PRO A 89 -4.10 -10.14 14.50
C PRO A 89 -3.16 -9.04 14.98
N ARG A 90 -2.37 -9.31 16.03
CA ARG A 90 -1.36 -8.37 16.54
C ARG A 90 -0.26 -8.08 15.53
N ALA A 91 0.21 -9.10 14.80
CA ALA A 91 1.22 -8.93 13.75
C ALA A 91 0.68 -8.09 12.59
N ALA A 92 -0.55 -8.37 12.15
CA ALA A 92 -1.18 -7.60 11.07
C ALA A 92 -1.46 -6.14 11.44
N VAL A 93 -1.72 -5.82 12.71
CA VAL A 93 -1.78 -4.42 13.16
C VAL A 93 -0.45 -3.70 12.89
N VAL A 94 0.68 -4.32 13.27
CA VAL A 94 2.01 -3.73 13.05
C VAL A 94 2.31 -3.63 11.55
N GLY A 95 2.07 -4.70 10.79
CA GLY A 95 2.30 -4.70 9.35
C GLY A 95 1.45 -3.68 8.60
N SER A 96 0.17 -3.54 8.97
CA SER A 96 -0.74 -2.57 8.33
C SER A 96 -0.38 -1.14 8.70
N ALA A 97 0.01 -0.87 9.96
CA ALA A 97 0.49 0.45 10.35
C ALA A 97 1.77 0.84 9.59
N LEU A 98 2.71 -0.11 9.43
CA LEU A 98 3.92 0.10 8.63
C LEU A 98 3.57 0.37 7.16
N ALA A 99 2.63 -0.39 6.57
CA ALA A 99 2.16 -0.17 5.21
C ALA A 99 1.55 1.23 5.02
N VAL A 100 0.77 1.72 5.99
CA VAL A 100 0.23 3.10 5.97
C VAL A 100 1.37 4.11 5.90
N VAL A 101 2.38 3.99 6.77
CA VAL A 101 3.52 4.91 6.78
C VAL A 101 4.27 4.87 5.43
N LEU A 102 4.49 3.69 4.88
CA LEU A 102 5.15 3.52 3.58
C LEU A 102 4.37 4.18 2.44
N PHE A 103 3.05 3.97 2.36
CA PHE A 103 2.22 4.57 1.31
C PHE A 103 2.01 6.08 1.48
N VAL A 104 1.95 6.60 2.72
CA VAL A 104 1.99 8.04 2.95
C VAL A 104 3.30 8.62 2.42
N GLY A 105 4.41 7.94 2.69
CA GLY A 105 5.72 8.28 2.15
C GLY A 105 5.73 8.32 0.62
N THR A 106 5.20 7.29 -0.06
CA THR A 106 5.16 7.26 -1.53
C THR A 106 4.20 8.30 -2.10
N LEU A 107 3.02 8.49 -1.52
CA LEU A 107 2.06 9.51 -1.96
C LEU A 107 2.60 10.93 -1.81
N SER A 108 3.51 11.18 -0.86
CA SER A 108 4.18 12.48 -0.74
C SER A 108 4.95 12.87 -2.00
N PHE A 109 5.36 11.89 -2.82
CA PHE A 109 6.03 12.13 -4.10
C PHE A 109 5.12 12.75 -5.16
N LEU A 110 3.80 12.58 -5.03
CA LEU A 110 2.84 13.24 -5.92
C LEU A 110 2.94 14.77 -5.84
N PHE A 111 3.30 15.29 -4.66
CA PHE A 111 3.41 16.73 -4.41
C PHE A 111 4.84 17.24 -4.42
N SER A 112 5.82 16.37 -4.11
CA SER A 112 7.23 16.76 -3.97
C SER A 112 8.10 16.48 -5.20
N THR A 113 7.67 15.62 -6.13
CA THR A 113 8.52 15.20 -7.26
C THR A 113 8.21 16.00 -8.52
N PRO A 114 9.21 16.65 -9.14
CA PRO A 114 9.06 17.28 -10.45
C PRO A 114 8.67 16.26 -11.53
N GLY A 115 7.89 16.67 -12.52
CA GLY A 115 7.47 15.81 -13.63
C GLY A 115 6.30 14.86 -13.32
N VAL A 116 5.68 14.96 -12.13
CA VAL A 116 4.40 14.30 -11.82
C VAL A 116 3.29 14.82 -12.75
N VAL A 117 3.20 16.13 -12.92
CA VAL A 117 2.27 16.79 -13.84
C VAL A 117 3.04 17.25 -15.08
N VAL A 118 2.62 16.79 -16.26
CA VAL A 118 3.26 17.12 -17.55
C VAL A 118 2.58 18.26 -18.28
N GLY A 119 1.40 18.67 -17.82
CA GLY A 119 0.64 19.76 -18.40
C GLY A 119 -0.72 19.91 -17.75
N HIS A 120 -1.50 20.86 -18.24
CA HIS A 120 -2.87 21.08 -17.81
C HIS A 120 -3.76 21.09 -19.05
N LEU A 121 -4.80 20.26 -19.05
CA LEU A 121 -5.80 20.23 -20.12
C LEU A 121 -7.13 20.70 -19.54
N ALA A 122 -7.67 21.79 -20.07
CA ALA A 122 -8.89 22.42 -19.55
C ALA A 122 -8.85 22.72 -18.02
N GLY A 123 -7.69 23.08 -17.48
CA GLY A 123 -7.49 23.35 -16.05
C GLY A 123 -7.25 22.11 -15.17
N VAL A 124 -7.33 20.90 -15.74
CA VAL A 124 -7.07 19.64 -15.01
C VAL A 124 -5.61 19.22 -15.20
N PRO A 125 -4.88 18.89 -14.12
CA PRO A 125 -3.50 18.42 -14.22
C PRO A 125 -3.43 17.06 -14.91
N VAL A 126 -2.60 16.95 -15.94
CA VAL A 126 -2.32 15.71 -16.67
C VAL A 126 -1.10 15.04 -16.04
N LEU A 127 -1.29 13.85 -15.51
CA LEU A 127 -0.23 13.08 -14.86
C LEU A 127 0.64 12.34 -15.88
N SER A 128 1.96 12.38 -15.68
CA SER A 128 2.91 11.53 -16.41
C SER A 128 2.61 10.05 -16.19
N ALA A 129 2.94 9.20 -17.18
CA ALA A 129 2.86 7.76 -17.01
C ALA A 129 3.76 7.26 -15.85
N GLN A 130 4.94 7.88 -15.69
CA GLN A 130 5.83 7.73 -14.55
C GLN A 130 6.42 9.10 -14.18
N PRO A 131 6.38 9.53 -12.90
CA PRO A 131 5.85 8.82 -11.75
C PRO A 131 4.34 9.03 -11.49
N GLY A 132 3.67 9.98 -12.15
CA GLY A 132 2.35 10.48 -11.72
C GLY A 132 1.25 9.43 -11.62
N GLN A 133 0.91 8.76 -12.71
CA GLN A 133 -0.15 7.73 -12.73
C GLN A 133 0.19 6.52 -11.86
N PHE A 134 1.47 6.18 -11.76
CA PHE A 134 1.92 5.08 -10.90
C PHE A 134 1.64 5.33 -9.42
N LEU A 135 1.80 6.57 -8.95
CA LEU A 135 1.57 6.93 -7.56
C LEU A 135 0.08 6.93 -7.19
N LEU A 136 -0.84 7.11 -8.14
CA LEU A 136 -2.28 7.12 -7.84
C LEU A 136 -2.79 5.79 -7.27
N LYS A 137 -2.21 4.66 -7.69
CA LYS A 137 -2.61 3.35 -7.15
C LYS A 137 -2.35 3.26 -5.65
N ASP A 138 -1.32 3.97 -5.15
CA ASP A 138 -0.95 3.96 -3.75
C ASP A 138 -2.01 4.65 -2.87
N LEU A 139 -2.86 5.51 -3.46
CA LEU A 139 -4.04 6.08 -2.79
C LEU A 139 -5.10 5.02 -2.47
N VAL A 140 -5.26 4.03 -3.34
CA VAL A 140 -6.15 2.89 -3.07
C VAL A 140 -5.51 1.99 -2.01
N LEU A 141 -4.19 1.74 -2.14
CA LEU A 141 -3.46 0.85 -1.24
C LEU A 141 -3.37 1.37 0.20
N ILE A 142 -3.24 2.69 0.41
CA ILE A 142 -3.33 3.28 1.75
C ILE A 142 -4.72 3.07 2.35
N GLY A 143 -5.79 3.22 1.56
CA GLY A 143 -7.15 2.94 2.02
C GLY A 143 -7.32 1.47 2.44
N VAL A 144 -6.78 0.55 1.65
CA VAL A 144 -6.76 -0.89 1.95
C VAL A 144 -5.92 -1.19 3.20
N ALA A 145 -4.79 -0.53 3.40
CA ALA A 145 -3.94 -0.68 4.57
C ALA A 145 -4.64 -0.18 5.85
N ILE A 146 -5.30 0.99 5.80
CA ILE A 146 -6.10 1.52 6.90
C ILE A 146 -7.26 0.58 7.23
N TRP A 147 -7.96 0.07 6.21
CA TRP A 147 -9.04 -0.88 6.39
C TRP A 147 -8.54 -2.18 7.06
N THR A 148 -7.42 -2.74 6.58
CA THR A 148 -6.80 -3.95 7.14
C THR A 148 -6.33 -3.74 8.60
N LEU A 149 -5.81 -2.55 8.91
CA LEU A 149 -5.45 -2.14 10.27
C LEU A 149 -6.68 -2.14 11.19
N GLY A 150 -7.77 -1.51 10.76
CA GLY A 150 -9.03 -1.46 11.49
C GLY A 150 -9.62 -2.85 11.73
N ASP A 151 -9.62 -3.71 10.71
CA ASP A 151 -10.09 -5.10 10.81
C ASP A 151 -9.25 -5.90 11.82
N SER A 152 -7.92 -5.79 11.74
CA SER A 152 -7.00 -6.49 12.65
C SER A 152 -7.13 -6.01 14.11
N LEU A 153 -7.40 -4.72 14.31
CA LEU A 153 -7.69 -4.16 15.64
C LEU A 153 -9.00 -4.68 16.22
N ARG A 154 -10.02 -4.90 15.38
CA ARG A 154 -11.30 -5.53 15.80
C ARG A 154 -11.09 -7.00 16.16
N ALA A 155 -10.41 -7.76 15.30
CA ALA A 155 -10.11 -9.17 15.55
C ALA A 155 -9.28 -9.40 16.82
N ARG A 156 -8.46 -8.43 17.25
CA ARG A 156 -7.74 -8.48 18.54
C ARG A 156 -8.67 -8.40 19.76
N ARG A 157 -9.83 -7.74 19.63
CA ARG A 157 -10.76 -7.47 20.74
C ARG A 157 -11.77 -8.60 20.97
N THR A 158 -11.93 -9.47 19.98
CA THR A 158 -12.79 -10.66 20.10
C THR A 158 -11.98 -11.75 20.84
N PRO A 159 -12.48 -12.27 21.98
CA PRO A 159 -11.80 -13.30 22.77
C PRO A 159 -11.72 -14.65 22.05
#